data_AF-A0A3A2Z2T4-F1
#
_entry.id   AF-A0A3A2Z2T4-F1
#
_cell.length_a   1.000
_cell.length_b   1.000
_cell.length_c   1.000
_cell.angle_alpha   90.00
_cell.angle_beta   90.00
_cell.angle_gamma   90.00
#
_symmetry.space_group_name_H-M   'P 1'
#
loop_
_entity.id
_entity.type
_entity.pdbx_description
1 polymer ?
#
loop_
_entity_poly.entity_id
_entity_poly.type
_entity_poly.pdbx_seq_one_letter_code
_entity_poly.pdbx_strand_id
1 'polypeptide(L)' 'MEEVAKHNRKEDLWIVVKGIVLDVTNWLDEHPGGANALFNFMGRDATEEFAMLHDDEVIPKYAAHIVIGRVQGQTPSLEL' A
#
# COMPACT_ATOMS: atom_id res chain seq x y z
N MET A 1 4.14 -12.14 0.04
CA MET A 1 3.35 -11.81 1.24
C MET A 1 4.11 -12.03 2.54
N GLU A 2 4.86 -13.14 2.68
CA GLU A 2 5.66 -13.38 3.90
C GLU A 2 6.62 -12.24 4.25
N GLU A 3 7.27 -11.63 3.25
CA GLU A 3 8.14 -10.47 3.50
C GLU A 3 7.34 -9.25 3.97
N VAL A 4 6.29 -8.87 3.23
CA VAL A 4 5.40 -7.75 3.59
C VAL A 4 4.89 -7.87 5.03
N ALA A 5 4.53 -9.07 5.48
CA ALA A 5 4.01 -9.31 6.83
C ALA A 5 4.99 -8.95 7.96
N LYS A 6 6.30 -8.83 7.66
CA LYS A 6 7.33 -8.41 8.64
C LYS A 6 7.34 -6.89 8.87
N HIS A 7 6.88 -6.12 7.89
CA HIS A 7 6.85 -4.66 7.89
C HIS A 7 5.50 -4.17 8.43
N ASN A 8 5.29 -4.36 9.73
CA ASN A 8 4.00 -4.15 10.39
C ASN A 8 4.05 -3.19 11.61
N ARG A 9 5.01 -2.27 11.64
CA ARG A 9 5.21 -1.29 12.72
C ARG A 9 5.11 0.13 12.17
N LYS A 10 4.91 1.13 13.03
CA LYS A 10 4.77 2.52 12.58
C LYS A 10 6.03 3.05 11.90
N GLU A 11 7.19 2.60 12.34
CA GLU A 11 8.49 2.97 11.82
C GLU A 11 8.99 2.02 10.71
N ASP A 12 8.17 1.04 10.32
CA ASP A 12 8.47 0.01 9.32
C ASP A 12 7.16 -0.62 8.81
N LEU A 13 6.52 0.04 7.84
CA LEU A 13 5.13 -0.25 7.44
C LEU A 13 4.98 -0.40 5.93
N TRP A 14 4.74 -1.64 5.49
CA TRP A 14 4.37 -1.91 4.10
C TRP A 14 2.92 -2.36 3.99
N ILE A 15 2.30 -2.03 2.86
CA ILE A 15 0.94 -2.44 2.50
C ILE A 15 0.94 -2.94 1.06
N VAL A 16 0.06 -3.90 0.76
CA VAL A 16 -0.21 -4.31 -0.60
C VAL A 16 -1.54 -3.73 -1.09
N VAL A 17 -1.54 -3.18 -2.30
CA VAL A 17 -2.77 -2.80 -3.02
C VAL A 17 -2.66 -3.36 -4.43
N LYS A 18 -3.63 -4.18 -4.83
CA LYS A 18 -3.74 -4.74 -6.19
C LYS A 18 -2.44 -5.40 -6.67
N GLY A 19 -1.78 -6.13 -5.78
CA GLY A 19 -0.51 -6.82 -6.04
C GLY A 19 0.73 -5.91 -6.08
N ILE A 20 0.58 -4.61 -5.85
CA ILE A 20 1.67 -3.63 -5.69
C ILE A 20 2.06 -3.52 -4.23
N VAL A 21 3.36 -3.49 -3.94
CA VAL A 21 3.90 -3.27 -2.59
C VAL A 21 4.27 -1.80 -2.43
N LEU A 22 3.68 -1.17 -1.41
CA LEU A 22 3.90 0.23 -1.04
C LEU A 22 4.66 0.28 0.29
N ASP A 23 5.72 1.08 0.35
CA ASP A 23 6.36 1.46 1.61
C ASP A 23 5.78 2.81 2.07
N VAL A 24 4.87 2.77 3.04
CA VAL A 24 4.20 3.99 3.53
C VAL A 24 4.87 4.56 4.78
N THR A 25 6.02 4.03 5.20
CA THR A 25 6.70 4.38 6.46
C THR A 25 6.92 5.89 6.60
N ASN A 26 7.37 6.54 5.52
CA ASN A 26 7.64 7.99 5.50
C ASN A 26 6.51 8.80 4.84
N TRP A 27 5.35 8.19 4.61
CA TRP A 27 4.22 8.77 3.87
C TRP A 27 2.95 8.89 4.73
N LEU A 28 3.01 8.50 6.01
CA LEU A 28 1.86 8.39 6.89
C LEU A 28 1.06 9.69 7.04
N ASP A 29 1.74 10.83 7.11
CA ASP A 29 1.14 12.16 7.25
C ASP A 29 0.68 12.77 5.92
N GLU A 30 1.10 12.18 4.79
CA GLU A 30 0.69 12.61 3.45
C GLU A 30 -0.61 11.95 3.00
N HIS A 31 -1.03 10.86 3.66
CA HIS A 31 -2.28 10.17 3.37
C HIS A 31 -3.50 11.03 3.74
N PRO A 32 -4.37 11.45 2.79
CA PRO A 32 -5.54 12.28 3.11
C PRO A 32 -6.54 11.63 4.07
N GLY A 33 -6.63 10.29 4.06
CA GLY A 33 -7.45 9.52 5.01
C GLY A 33 -6.83 9.37 6.41
N GLY A 34 -5.63 9.91 6.62
CA GLY A 34 -4.85 9.85 7.85
C GLY A 34 -4.13 8.51 8.07
N ALA A 35 -3.11 8.53 8.92
CA ALA A 35 -2.27 7.36 9.22
C ALA A 35 -3.05 6.18 9.84
N ASN A 36 -4.11 6.47 10.62
CA ASN A 36 -4.92 5.43 11.26
C ASN A 36 -5.60 4.49 10.25
N ALA A 37 -5.96 4.97 9.06
CA ALA A 37 -6.51 4.13 8.00
C ALA A 37 -5.49 3.07 7.53
N LEU A 38 -4.22 3.45 7.44
CA LEU A 38 -3.10 2.58 7.05
C LEU A 38 -2.78 1.56 8.15
N PHE A 39 -2.90 1.96 9.43
CA PHE A 39 -2.57 1.09 10.57
C PHE A 39 -3.45 -0.17 10.68
N ASN A 40 -4.63 -0.18 10.08
CA ASN A 40 -5.46 -1.39 10.03
C ASN A 40 -4.88 -2.49 9.11
N PHE A 41 -3.97 -2.11 8.22
CA PHE A 41 -3.42 -2.95 7.16
C PHE A 41 -1.89 -3.09 7.22
N MET A 42 -1.25 -2.79 8.35
CA MET A 42 0.20 -2.93 8.51
C MET A 42 0.67 -4.35 8.20
N GLY A 43 1.53 -4.50 7.19
CA GLY A 43 2.02 -5.79 6.72
C GLY A 43 0.97 -6.64 6.01
N ARG A 44 -0.12 -6.04 5.51
CA ARG A 44 -1.27 -6.76 4.94
C ARG A 44 -1.66 -6.21 3.56
N ASP A 45 -2.56 -6.94 2.92
CA ASP A 45 -3.24 -6.51 1.71
C ASP A 45 -4.45 -5.64 2.07
N ALA A 46 -4.52 -4.43 1.50
CA ALA A 46 -5.58 -3.44 1.67
C ALA A 46 -6.41 -3.24 0.40
N THR A 47 -6.33 -4.14 -0.57
CA THR A 47 -6.96 -4.00 -1.90
C THR A 47 -8.46 -3.73 -1.82
N GLU A 48 -9.20 -4.50 -1.01
CA GLU A 48 -10.65 -4.35 -0.90
C GLU A 48 -11.04 -2.99 -0.32
N GLU A 49 -10.38 -2.57 0.77
CA GLU A 49 -10.63 -1.27 1.40
C GLU A 49 -10.24 -0.11 0.49
N PHE A 50 -9.10 -0.23 -0.21
CA PHE A 50 -8.67 0.76 -1.18
C PHE A 50 -9.71 0.95 -2.27
N ALA A 51 -10.22 -0.14 -2.85
CA ALA A 51 -11.20 -0.11 -3.95
C ALA A 51 -12.57 0.45 -3.54
N MET A 52 -12.91 0.46 -2.25
CA MET A 52 -14.14 1.09 -1.74
C MET A 52 -14.05 2.61 -1.69
N LEU A 53 -12.84 3.17 -1.62
CA LEU A 53 -12.60 4.58 -1.31
C LEU A 53 -11.83 5.33 -2.41
N HIS A 54 -11.11 4.61 -3.27
CA HIS A 54 -10.18 5.19 -4.23
C HIS A 54 -10.29 4.53 -5.61
N ASP A 55 -10.11 5.35 -6.64
CA ASP A 55 -9.93 4.87 -8.02
C ASP A 55 -8.51 4.36 -8.26
N ASP A 56 -8.36 3.53 -9.31
CA ASP A 56 -7.08 2.89 -9.67
C ASP A 56 -5.99 3.89 -10.06
N GLU A 57 -6.36 5.07 -10.54
CA GLU A 57 -5.42 6.12 -10.93
C GLU A 57 -4.74 6.80 -9.73
N VAL A 58 -5.25 6.62 -8.50
CA VAL A 58 -4.75 7.33 -7.32
C VAL A 58 -3.29 6.97 -7.02
N ILE A 59 -2.94 5.67 -7.05
CA ILE A 59 -1.56 5.25 -6.77
C ILE A 59 -0.60 5.72 -7.87
N PRO A 60 -0.84 5.45 -9.17
CA PRO A 60 0.03 5.94 -10.25
C PRO A 60 0.23 7.45 -10.23
N LYS A 61 -0.82 8.22 -9.90
CA LYS A 61 -0.79 9.68 -9.97
C LYS A 61 -0.15 10.35 -8.76
N TYR A 62 -0.39 9.84 -7.56
CA TYR A 62 -0.02 10.53 -6.31
C TYR A 62 1.00 9.77 -5.47
N ALA A 63 1.06 8.45 -5.58
CA ALA A 63 1.84 7.59 -4.70
C ALA A 63 2.85 6.68 -5.43
N ALA A 64 3.12 6.92 -6.72
CA ALA A 64 4.05 6.08 -7.49
C ALA A 64 5.46 6.03 -6.87
N HIS A 65 5.88 7.12 -6.22
CA HIS A 65 7.21 7.24 -5.60
C HIS A 65 7.42 6.37 -4.35
N ILE A 66 6.34 5.87 -3.73
CA ILE A 66 6.40 4.95 -2.59
C ILE A 66 6.19 3.47 -3.01
N VAL A 67 6.03 3.21 -4.30
CA VAL A 67 5.98 1.85 -4.81
C VAL A 67 7.37 1.24 -4.78
N ILE A 68 7.53 0.13 -4.07
CA ILE A 68 8.82 -0.56 -3.92
C ILE A 68 8.87 -1.90 -4.64
N GLY A 69 7.74 -2.40 -5.16
CA GLY A 69 7.71 -3.65 -5.90
C GLY A 69 6.34 -4.24 -6.13
N ARG A 70 6.33 -5.54 -6.41
CA ARG A 70 5.14 -6.35 -6.72
C ARG A 70 5.17 -7.64 -5.92
N VAL A 71 4.00 -8.13 -5.54
CA VAL A 71 3.89 -9.44 -4.88
C VAL A 71 4.22 -10.55 -5.87
N GLN A 72 5.22 -11.37 -5.53
CA GLN A 72 5.61 -12.51 -6.35
C GLN A 72 4.42 -13.44 -6.61
N GLY A 73 4.23 -13.84 -7.87
CA GLY A 73 3.17 -14.76 -8.28
C GLY A 73 1.79 -14.11 -8.43
N GLN A 74 1.66 -12.79 -8.24
CA GLN A 74 0.45 -12.04 -8.54
C GLN A 74 0.65 -11.16 -9.79
N THR A 75 -0.39 -11.06 -10.61
CA THR A 75 -0.45 -10.08 -11.70
C THR A 75 -1.06 -8.79 -11.13
N PRO A 76 -0.32 -7.67 -11.06
CA PRO A 76 -0.90 -6.43 -10.61
C PRO A 76 -1.96 -5.93 -11.58
N SER A 77 -3.00 -5.29 -11.05
CA SER A 77 -4.07 -4.69 -11.87
C SER A 77 -3.96 -3.17 -12.02
N LEU A 78 -2.93 -2.56 -11.43
CA LEU A 78 -2.62 -1.14 -11.60
C LEU A 78 -1.57 -0.94 -12.70
N GLU A 79 -1.83 0.04 -13.59
CA GLU A 79 -0.82 0.54 -14.53
C GLU A 79 0.02 1.62 -13.84
N LEU A 80 1.26 1.28 -13.50
CA LEU A 80 2.22 2.16 -12.83
C LEU A 80 3.23 2.75 -13.83
#